data_AF-A0A7Y7QTX6-F1
#
_entry.id   AF-A0A7Y7QTX6-F1
#
_cell.length_a   1.000
_cell.length_b   1.000
_cell.length_c   1.000
_cell.angle_alpha   90.00
_cell.angle_beta   90.00
_cell.angle_gamma   90.00
#
_symmetry.space_group_name_H-M   'P 1'
#
loop_
_entity.id
_entity.type
_entity.pdbx_description
1 polymer ?
#
loop_
_entity_poly.entity_id
_entity_poly.type
_entity_poly.pdbx_seq_one_letter_code
_entity_poly.pdbx_strand_id
1 'polypeptide(L)'
;MFVIDDEWHAEPIGEYASRTEAMAELRRMAALPWDEHPNKCPCRSWRSCGRRYRLIEYDCDWRRLNNQAILDVSAKGTVWLGEMRLG
;
A
#
# COMPACT_ATOMS: atom_id res chain seq x y z
N MET A 1 -10.49 7.17 -9.26
CA MET A 1 -9.05 6.84 -9.36
C MET A 1 -8.60 6.25 -8.04
N PHE A 2 -7.73 5.26 -8.04
CA PHE A 2 -7.19 4.64 -6.83
C PHE A 2 -5.67 4.76 -6.79
N VAL A 3 -5.12 5.16 -5.64
CA VAL A 3 -3.66 5.31 -5.45
C VAL A 3 -3.23 4.46 -4.27
N ILE A 4 -2.18 3.66 -4.47
CA ILE A 4 -1.44 3.07 -3.38
C ILE A 4 -0.30 4.02 -3.03
N ASP A 5 -0.24 4.42 -1.77
CA ASP A 5 0.79 5.32 -1.24
C ASP A 5 1.44 4.66 -0.03
N ASP A 6 2.75 4.88 0.13
CA ASP A 6 3.43 4.56 1.38
C ASP A 6 3.29 5.72 2.36
N GLU A 7 2.44 5.53 3.36
CA GLU A 7 2.12 6.52 4.38
C GLU A 7 3.36 6.98 5.15
N TRP A 8 4.32 6.08 5.40
CA TRP A 8 5.48 6.39 6.23
C TRP A 8 6.56 7.19 5.50
N HIS A 9 6.55 7.14 4.16
CA HIS A 9 7.57 7.78 3.33
C HIS A 9 7.00 8.81 2.35
N ALA A 10 5.68 9.02 2.35
CA ALA A 10 4.97 9.89 1.42
C ALA A 10 5.33 9.59 -0.05
N GLU A 11 5.39 8.30 -0.38
CA GLU A 11 5.80 7.81 -1.71
C GLU A 11 4.60 7.18 -2.43
N PRO A 12 4.15 7.75 -3.57
CA PRO A 12 3.20 7.09 -4.44
C PRO A 12 3.81 5.82 -5.02
N ILE A 13 3.14 4.68 -4.83
CA ILE A 13 3.61 3.37 -5.30
C ILE A 13 2.99 3.02 -6.64
N GLY A 14 1.72 3.38 -6.85
CA GLY A 14 1.04 3.17 -8.13
C GLY A 14 -0.37 3.72 -8.17
N GLU A 15 -0.87 3.89 -9.39
CA GLU A 15 -2.21 4.38 -9.71
C GLU A 15 -3.01 3.30 -10.46
N TYR A 16 -4.31 3.18 -10.14
CA TYR A 16 -5.17 2.10 -10.61
C TYR A 16 -6.56 2.63 -10.98
N ALA A 17 -7.17 2.02 -12.00
CA ALA A 17 -8.49 2.42 -12.47
C ALA A 17 -9.60 1.96 -11.53
N SER A 18 -9.39 0.85 -10.81
CA SER A 18 -10.38 0.28 -9.90
C SER A 18 -9.82 -0.15 -8.54
N ARG A 19 -10.72 -0.22 -7.54
CA ARG A 19 -10.41 -0.78 -6.22
C ARG A 19 -9.91 -2.23 -6.33
N THR A 20 -10.48 -3.00 -7.25
CA THR A 20 -10.12 -4.41 -7.49
C THR A 20 -8.67 -4.55 -7.93
N GLU A 21 -8.22 -3.72 -8.88
CA GLU A 21 -6.82 -3.70 -9.35
C GLU A 21 -5.86 -3.29 -8.23
N ALA A 22 -6.16 -2.23 -7.50
CA ALA A 22 -5.32 -1.78 -6.39
C ALA A 22 -5.22 -2.85 -5.28
N MET A 23 -6.33 -3.52 -4.96
CA MET A 23 -6.32 -4.62 -3.99
C MET A 23 -5.60 -5.87 -4.51
N ALA A 24 -5.62 -6.15 -5.82
CA ALA A 24 -4.82 -7.21 -6.42
C ALA A 24 -3.32 -6.90 -6.29
N GLU A 25 -2.91 -5.66 -6.50
CA GLU A 25 -1.52 -5.24 -6.28
C GLU A 25 -1.11 -5.38 -4.82
N LEU A 26 -1.92 -4.90 -3.87
CA LEU A 26 -1.63 -5.07 -2.44
C LEU A 26 -1.43 -6.54 -2.06
N ARG A 27 -2.20 -7.46 -2.65
CA ARG A 27 -2.00 -8.91 -2.45
C ARG A 27 -0.69 -9.40 -3.07
N ARG A 28 -0.33 -8.91 -4.26
CA ARG A 28 0.96 -9.22 -4.90
C ARG A 28 2.13 -8.74 -4.05
N MET A 29 2.09 -7.51 -3.56
CA MET A 29 3.12 -6.94 -2.67
C MET A 29 3.22 -7.69 -1.34
N ALA A 30 2.09 -8.11 -0.76
CA ALA A 30 2.10 -8.95 0.44
C ALA A 30 2.78 -10.32 0.24
N ALA A 31 2.84 -10.82 -1.00
CA ALA A 31 3.51 -12.06 -1.35
C ALA A 31 4.99 -11.88 -1.73
N LEU A 32 5.43 -10.64 -1.98
CA LEU A 32 6.83 -10.35 -2.29
C LEU A 32 7.71 -10.38 -1.04
N PRO A 33 9.01 -10.72 -1.17
CA PRO A 33 9.98 -10.51 -0.10
C PRO A 33 9.97 -9.05 0.38
N TRP A 34 10.16 -8.86 1.68
CA TRP A 34 10.14 -7.52 2.30
C TRP A 34 11.31 -6.64 1.84
N ASP A 35 12.41 -7.26 1.40
CA ASP A 35 13.66 -6.64 0.98
C ASP A 35 13.78 -6.49 -0.54
N GLU A 36 12.71 -6.77 -1.28
CA GLU A 36 12.58 -6.51 -2.70
C GLU A 36 11.65 -5.32 -2.98
N HIS A 37 11.84 -4.65 -4.11
CA HIS A 37 10.92 -3.59 -4.52
C HIS A 37 9.53 -4.17 -4.86
N PRO A 38 8.42 -3.49 -4.49
CA PRO A 38 8.37 -2.18 -3.84
C PRO A 38 8.42 -2.21 -2.29
N ASN A 39 8.48 -3.38 -1.65
CA ASN A 39 8.47 -3.52 -0.19
C ASN A 39 9.70 -2.93 0.50
N LYS A 40 10.87 -3.00 -0.15
CA LYS A 40 12.08 -2.35 0.32
C LYS A 40 11.88 -0.83 0.35
N CYS A 41 11.88 -0.25 1.55
CA CYS A 41 11.69 1.18 1.74
C CYS A 41 12.95 1.99 1.35
N PRO A 42 12.82 3.30 1.06
CA PRO A 42 13.92 4.12 0.56
C PRO A 42 14.91 4.55 1.65
N CYS A 43 14.62 4.22 2.92
CA CYS A 43 15.47 4.56 4.05
C CYS A 43 16.85 3.90 3.96
N ARG A 44 17.91 4.60 4.37
CA ARG A 44 19.24 3.99 4.54
C ARG A 44 19.24 2.84 5.55
N SER A 45 18.39 2.94 6.57
CA SER A 45 18.14 1.93 7.61
C SER A 45 16.98 0.97 7.25
N TRP A 46 16.72 0.71 5.97
CA TRP A 46 15.58 -0.10 5.50
C TRP A 46 15.43 -1.46 6.19
N ARG A 47 16.54 -2.07 6.65
CA ARG A 47 16.54 -3.36 7.38
C ARG A 47 15.73 -3.35 8.68
N SER A 48 15.58 -2.19 9.32
CA SER A 48 14.81 -2.02 10.56
C SER A 48 13.55 -1.17 10.34
N CYS A 49 13.25 -0.82 9.10
CA CYS A 49 12.07 -0.06 8.70
C CYS A 49 11.08 -1.02 8.01
N GLY A 50 9.97 -0.47 7.54
CA GLY A 50 8.97 -1.17 6.75
C GLY A 50 8.24 -0.18 5.86
N ARG A 51 7.06 -0.56 5.37
CA ARG A 51 6.15 0.34 4.66
C ARG A 51 4.74 0.13 5.19
N ARG A 52 3.95 1.20 5.19
CA ARG A 52 2.51 1.14 5.41
C ARG A 52 1.82 1.59 4.14
N TYR A 53 1.26 0.64 3.42
CA TYR A 53 0.51 0.93 2.22
C TYR A 53 -0.91 1.32 2.57
N ARG A 54 -1.30 2.51 2.11
CA ARG A 54 -2.68 2.99 2.15
C ARG A 54 -3.28 3.00 0.75
N LEU A 55 -4.57 2.71 0.68
CA LEU A 55 -5.37 2.83 -0.51
C LEU A 55 -6.20 4.11 -0.42
N ILE A 56 -5.95 5.03 -1.35
CA ILE A 56 -6.64 6.31 -1.46
C ILE A 56 -7.56 6.26 -2.68
N GLU A 57 -8.81 6.67 -2.49
CA GLU A 57 -9.80 6.79 -3.56
C GLU A 57 -10.08 8.26 -3.86
N TYR A 58 -10.14 8.61 -5.14
CA TYR A 58 -10.43 9.95 -5.63
C TYR A 58 -11.62 9.94 -6.59
N ASP A 59 -12.43 10.99 -6.54
CA ASP A 59 -13.44 11.31 -7.54
C ASP A 59 -12.81 11.89 -8.84
N CYS A 60 -13.65 12.33 -9.77
CA CYS A 60 -13.21 12.91 -11.04
C CYS A 60 -12.57 14.29 -10.91
N ASP A 61 -12.77 14.99 -9.78
CA ASP A 61 -12.21 16.31 -9.50
C ASP A 61 -10.97 16.21 -8.59
N TRP A 62 -10.38 15.02 -8.46
CA TRP A 62 -9.25 14.72 -7.57
C TRP A 62 -9.52 15.01 -6.09
N ARG A 63 -10.78 14.98 -5.66
CA ARG A 63 -11.13 15.04 -4.24
C ARG A 63 -11.02 13.65 -3.64
N ARG A 64 -10.35 13.55 -2.49
CA ARG A 64 -10.22 12.29 -1.74
C ARG A 64 -11.59 11.88 -1.20
N LEU A 65 -12.07 10.73 -1.66
CA LEU A 65 -13.29 10.09 -1.17
C LEU A 65 -12.99 9.14 -0.01
N ASN A 66 -11.87 8.40 -0.09
CA ASN A 66 -11.47 7.44 0.92
C ASN A 66 -9.94 7.44 1.07
N ASN A 67 -9.45 7.05 2.24
CA ASN A 67 -8.02 6.91 2.55
C ASN A 67 -7.88 5.92 3.71
N GLN A 68 -7.48 4.69 3.41
CA GLN A 68 -7.43 3.61 4.40
C GLN A 68 -6.05 2.94 4.38
N ALA A 69 -5.45 2.75 5.55
CA ALA A 69 -4.29 1.87 5.70
C ALA A 69 -4.71 0.41 5.51
N ILE A 70 -4.02 -0.32 4.63
CA ILE A 70 -4.42 -1.69 4.24
C ILE A 70 -3.37 -2.73 4.62
N LEU A 71 -2.08 -2.44 4.42
CA LEU A 71 -1.02 -3.43 4.52
C LEU A 71 0.25 -2.82 5.11
N ASP A 72 0.73 -3.40 6.20
CA ASP A 72 2.08 -3.16 6.72
C ASP A 72 3.02 -4.27 6.21
N VAL A 73 4.20 -3.89 5.74
CA VAL A 73 5.27 -4.81 5.34
C VAL A 73 6.55 -4.43 6.06
N SER A 74 7.24 -5.40 6.67
CA SER A 74 8.54 -5.20 7.29
C SER A 74 9.35 -6.50 7.33
N ALA A 75 10.58 -6.44 7.85
CA ALA A 75 11.39 -7.63 8.15
C ALA A 75 10.70 -8.65 9.08
N LYS A 76 9.64 -8.26 9.79
CA LYS A 76 8.84 -9.14 10.66
C LYS A 76 7.72 -9.88 9.91
N GLY A 77 7.55 -9.61 8.62
CA GLY A 77 6.47 -10.11 7.79
C GLY A 77 5.42 -9.04 7.47
N THR A 78 4.26 -9.50 6.99
CA THR A 78 3.17 -8.68 6.49
C THR A 78 1.96 -8.70 7.43
N VAL A 79 1.33 -7.55 7.65
CA VAL A 79 0.12 -7.43 8.47
C VAL A 79 -0.97 -6.70 7.69
N TRP A 80 -2.12 -7.34 7.50
CA TRP A 80 -3.30 -6.70 6.91
C TRP A 80 -4.05 -5.90 7.99
N LEU A 81 -4.28 -4.61 7.72
CA LEU A 81 -4.82 -3.65 8.70
C LEU A 81 -6.33 -3.38 8.55
N GLY A 82 -6.94 -3.85 7.46
CA GLY A 82 -8.38 -3.70 7.21
C GLY A 82 -9.12 -5.03 7.26
N GLU A 83 -10.36 -5.02 7.78
CA GLU A 83 -11.29 -6.12 7.58
C GLU A 83 -11.57 -6.27 6.08
N MET A 84 -11.35 -7.47 5.53
CA MET A 84 -11.94 -7.88 4.27
C MET A 84 -13.47 -7.91 4.43
N ARG A 85 -14.15 -6.76 4.40
CA ARG A 85 -15.57 -6.74 4.04
C ARG A 85 -15.65 -6.98 2.54
N LEU A 86 -15.65 -8.26 2.19
CA LEU A 86 -16.34 -8.75 0.99
C LEU A 86 -17.82 -8.42 1.20
N GLY A 87 -18.25 -7.28 0.70
CA GLY A 87 -19.65 -6.89 0.56
C GLY A 87 -19.98 -6.79 -0.91
#